data_AF-A0A1M4XU48-F1
#
_entry.id   AF-A0A1M4XU48-F1
#
_cell.length_a   1.000
_cell.length_b   1.000
_cell.length_c   1.000
_cell.angle_alpha   90.00
_cell.angle_beta   90.00
_cell.angle_gamma   90.00
#
_symmetry.space_group_name_H-M   'P 1'
#
loop_
_entity.id
_entity.type
_entity.pdbx_description
1 polymer ?
#
loop_
_entity_poly.entity_id
_entity_poly.type
_entity_poly.pdbx_seq_one_letter_code
_entity_poly.pdbx_strand_id
1 'polypeptide(L)'
;MLKRGISFLLIFFILISISTIPATAKSKVNSKGKRQVIKKVVENKRLLSSTIYKVPYGTWLWDTNKIVKNADYVVKFLNANGFTEVYIQIDQSLNYSYYRNFIKNANKYGIKVYALDGNPEWVLKNERRELNKFLNWVVKYNSKVKEEKFYGVHLDSEPYLLELWNSSRNQAVLEYMDYISYLKDFGVKNNLNIAVDIPFWFDEIIIKSNNMSLAEYVVSIVDIINVMTYRDKAGTIIDIVKNEMEYAKKYNKKIMISVETGNTSEGDYVTFYQEGINFMWNEIDKVNDYYKTNYNNYGFAVHYLENIMEMKK
;
A
#
# COMPACT_ATOMS: atom_id res chain seq x y z
N MET A 1 23.59 -7.02 -23.05
CA MET A 1 22.97 -7.14 -21.71
C MET A 1 23.64 -6.11 -20.81
N LEU A 2 23.20 -4.84 -20.88
CA LEU A 2 23.74 -3.80 -20.01
C LEU A 2 23.26 -4.09 -18.58
N LYS A 3 24.20 -4.35 -17.66
CA LYS A 3 23.92 -4.32 -16.23
C LYS A 3 23.34 -2.94 -15.92
N ARG A 4 22.11 -2.90 -15.42
CA ARG A 4 21.47 -1.69 -14.87
C ARG A 4 22.31 -1.29 -13.66
N GLY A 5 23.28 -0.41 -13.85
CA GLY A 5 24.15 0.06 -12.79
C GLY A 5 23.38 1.03 -11.90
N ILE A 6 22.90 0.57 -10.75
CA ILE A 6 22.42 1.47 -9.70
C ILE A 6 23.63 1.85 -8.84
N SER A 7 23.91 3.15 -8.78
CA SER A 7 24.78 3.73 -7.78
C SER A 7 24.14 3.47 -6.41
N PHE A 8 24.85 2.76 -5.53
CA PHE A 8 24.43 2.48 -4.15
C PHE A 8 24.40 3.78 -3.34
N LEU A 9 23.39 4.63 -3.54
CA LEU A 9 22.98 5.58 -2.51
C LEU A 9 21.94 4.88 -1.63
N LEU A 10 22.18 4.92 -0.32
CA LEU A 10 21.20 4.51 0.69
C LEU A 10 19.86 5.19 0.39
N ILE A 11 18.84 4.38 0.10
CA ILE A 11 17.44 4.80 0.10
C ILE A 11 17.06 4.92 1.58
N PHE A 12 17.13 6.14 2.12
CA PHE A 12 16.68 6.45 3.46
C PHE A 12 15.19 6.76 3.42
N PHE A 13 14.36 5.74 3.65
CA PHE A 13 12.97 5.98 4.02
C PHE A 13 12.94 6.64 5.40
N ILE A 14 12.62 7.93 5.43
CA ILE A 14 12.34 8.63 6.69
C ILE A 14 10.95 8.19 7.14
N LEU A 15 10.92 7.20 8.05
CA LEU A 15 9.75 6.91 8.85
C LEU A 15 9.41 8.16 9.70
N ILE A 16 8.24 8.74 9.48
CA ILE A 16 7.60 9.59 10.48
C ILE A 16 7.17 8.67 11.62
N SER A 17 8.08 8.46 12.56
CA SER A 17 7.75 7.86 13.85
C SER A 17 6.82 8.83 14.59
N ILE A 18 5.53 8.53 14.61
CA ILE A 18 4.61 9.20 15.53
C ILE A 18 4.94 8.68 16.92
N SER A 19 5.86 9.36 17.59
CA SER A 19 6.12 9.19 19.01
C SER A 19 4.83 9.43 19.79
N THR A 20 4.50 8.49 20.67
CA THR A 20 3.41 8.61 21.64
C THR A 20 3.68 9.78 22.59
N ILE A 21 3.00 10.91 22.40
CA ILE A 21 3.04 12.01 23.36
C ILE A 21 2.10 11.66 24.54
N PRO A 22 2.60 11.60 25.79
CA PRO A 22 1.74 11.42 26.94
C PRO A 22 0.88 12.66 27.20
N ALA A 23 -0.39 12.43 27.46
CA ALA A 23 -1.36 13.44 27.83
C ALA A 23 -1.02 14.03 29.21
N THR A 24 -0.60 15.30 29.25
CA THR A 24 -0.90 16.26 30.33
C THR A 24 -0.38 17.65 29.99
N ALA A 25 -1.27 18.54 29.56
CA ALA A 25 -1.17 19.98 29.85
C ALA A 25 -2.52 20.65 29.55
N LYS A 26 -3.23 21.06 30.60
CA LYS A 26 -4.40 21.93 30.53
C LYS A 26 -3.97 23.31 30.02
N SER A 27 -4.61 23.82 28.97
CA SER A 27 -4.65 25.27 28.74
C SER A 27 -6.02 25.74 28.24
N LYS A 28 -6.62 26.58 29.09
CA LYS A 28 -7.75 27.49 28.96
C LYS A 28 -8.39 27.67 27.58
N VAL A 29 -9.70 27.43 27.56
CA VAL A 29 -10.68 27.86 26.56
C VAL A 29 -10.61 29.37 26.37
N ASN A 30 -10.54 29.82 25.11
CA ASN A 30 -11.00 31.14 24.72
C ASN A 30 -11.82 31.03 23.43
N SER A 31 -13.11 31.27 23.57
CA SER A 31 -14.15 31.10 22.56
C SER A 31 -14.22 32.32 21.63
N LYS A 32 -13.80 32.18 20.37
CA LYS A 32 -14.33 32.98 19.26
C LYS A 32 -14.50 32.12 18.02
N GLY A 33 -15.74 32.05 17.56
CA GLY A 33 -16.21 31.15 16.50
C GLY A 33 -15.43 31.27 15.20
N LYS A 34 -15.11 30.11 14.62
CA LYS A 34 -14.84 29.97 13.20
C LYS A 34 -15.84 28.96 12.65
N ARG A 35 -16.76 29.46 11.81
CA ARG A 35 -17.58 28.63 10.93
C ARG A 35 -16.67 27.64 10.22
N GLN A 36 -16.97 26.36 10.39
CA GLN A 36 -16.32 25.27 9.69
C GLN A 36 -16.63 25.46 8.20
N VAL A 37 -15.66 25.96 7.43
CA VAL A 37 -15.76 25.99 5.97
C VAL A 37 -15.64 24.54 5.52
N ILE A 38 -16.78 23.89 5.33
CA ILE A 38 -16.86 22.62 4.62
C ILE A 38 -16.37 22.92 3.19
N LYS A 39 -15.09 22.65 2.91
CA LYS A 39 -14.59 22.67 1.53
C LYS A 39 -15.45 21.68 0.76
N LYS A 40 -16.22 22.23 -0.19
CA LYS A 40 -17.09 21.52 -1.13
C LYS A 40 -16.36 20.27 -1.63
N VAL A 41 -17.00 19.10 -1.56
CA VAL A 41 -16.50 17.87 -2.17
C VAL A 41 -16.13 18.20 -3.60
N VAL A 42 -14.84 18.08 -3.90
CA VAL A 42 -14.30 18.42 -5.20
C VAL A 42 -14.58 17.24 -6.11
N GLU A 43 -15.65 17.33 -6.89
CA GLU A 43 -15.89 16.42 -8.01
C GLU A 43 -14.74 16.59 -9.02
N ASN A 44 -13.95 15.54 -9.19
CA ASN A 44 -13.06 15.47 -10.33
C ASN A 44 -13.94 15.18 -11.56
N LYS A 45 -13.95 16.11 -12.53
CA LYS A 45 -14.72 16.01 -13.78
C LYS A 45 -14.13 14.97 -14.74
N ARG A 46 -13.57 13.87 -14.23
CA ARG A 46 -13.47 12.63 -15.00
C ARG A 46 -14.92 12.14 -15.11
N LEU A 47 -15.61 12.62 -16.14
CA LEU A 47 -16.53 11.75 -16.86
C LEU A 47 -15.67 10.54 -17.20
N LEU A 48 -15.78 9.52 -16.35
CA LEU A 48 -15.17 8.23 -16.55
C LEU A 48 -15.66 7.81 -17.93
N SER A 49 -14.76 7.93 -18.90
CA SER A 49 -14.89 7.26 -20.18
C SER A 49 -15.36 5.85 -19.84
N SER A 50 -16.52 5.49 -20.36
CA SER A 50 -17.19 4.19 -20.21
C SER A 50 -16.40 3.06 -20.89
N THR A 51 -15.09 3.17 -20.97
CA THR A 51 -14.18 2.14 -21.43
C THR A 51 -14.20 0.98 -20.44
N ILE A 52 -14.64 -0.16 -20.97
CA ILE A 52 -14.94 -1.46 -20.37
C ILE A 52 -13.77 -2.13 -19.62
N TYR A 53 -12.63 -1.45 -19.47
CA TYR A 53 -11.46 -1.95 -18.73
C TYR A 53 -11.06 -0.96 -17.64
N LYS A 54 -11.76 -1.00 -16.50
CA LYS A 54 -11.32 -0.30 -15.29
C LYS A 54 -10.48 -1.27 -14.45
N VAL A 55 -9.16 -1.14 -14.52
CA VAL A 55 -8.25 -1.84 -13.61
C VAL A 55 -8.44 -1.34 -12.17
N PRO A 56 -8.09 -2.13 -11.14
CA PRO A 56 -8.17 -1.68 -9.76
C PRO A 56 -7.23 -0.52 -9.46
N TYR A 57 -7.68 0.43 -8.63
CA TYR A 57 -6.88 1.52 -8.07
C TYR A 57 -6.88 1.45 -6.54
N GLY A 58 -5.71 1.36 -5.92
CA GLY A 58 -5.50 1.28 -4.47
C GLY A 58 -4.84 2.52 -3.88
N THR A 59 -4.95 2.70 -2.56
CA THR A 59 -4.21 3.74 -1.83
C THR A 59 -4.10 3.39 -0.34
N TRP A 60 -3.04 3.86 0.30
CA TRP A 60 -2.81 3.72 1.74
C TRP A 60 -3.51 4.85 2.49
N LEU A 61 -4.14 4.51 3.60
CA LEU A 61 -4.70 5.44 4.57
C LEU A 61 -4.01 5.18 5.90
N TRP A 62 -3.01 6.00 6.21
CA TRP A 62 -2.20 5.87 7.42
C TRP A 62 -2.87 6.55 8.63
N ASP A 63 -3.50 7.71 8.45
CA ASP A 63 -4.19 8.41 9.53
C ASP A 63 -5.60 7.82 9.76
N THR A 64 -5.66 6.75 10.54
CA THR A 64 -6.91 6.05 10.91
C THR A 64 -7.95 6.98 11.54
N ASN A 65 -7.55 8.11 12.13
CA ASN A 65 -8.49 9.09 12.68
C ASN A 65 -9.42 9.68 11.61
N LYS A 66 -9.05 9.63 10.33
CA LYS A 66 -9.92 10.03 9.22
C LYS A 66 -11.18 9.18 9.13
N ILE A 67 -11.12 7.88 9.43
CA ILE A 67 -12.31 7.02 9.43
C ILE A 67 -13.18 7.25 10.68
N VAL A 68 -12.61 7.78 11.75
CA VAL A 68 -13.35 8.16 12.96
C VAL A 68 -14.11 9.47 12.74
N LYS A 69 -13.44 10.48 12.19
CA LYS A 69 -13.97 11.84 12.06
C LYS A 69 -14.76 12.07 10.77
N ASN A 70 -14.36 11.44 9.68
CA ASN A 70 -14.75 11.84 8.33
C ASN A 70 -15.02 10.64 7.39
N ALA A 71 -15.48 9.49 7.90
CA ALA A 71 -15.66 8.26 7.11
C ALA A 71 -16.38 8.48 5.76
N ASP A 72 -17.53 9.16 5.78
CA ASP A 72 -18.35 9.37 4.58
C ASP A 72 -17.63 10.25 3.54
N TYR A 73 -16.86 11.25 4.00
CA TYR A 73 -16.09 12.10 3.12
C TYR A 73 -14.95 11.32 2.46
N VAL A 74 -14.24 10.50 3.23
CA VAL A 74 -13.18 9.63 2.71
C VAL A 74 -13.72 8.66 1.65
N VAL A 75 -14.82 7.96 1.93
CA VAL A 75 -15.44 7.02 0.98
C VAL A 75 -15.88 7.73 -0.30
N LYS A 76 -16.52 8.91 -0.18
CA LYS A 76 -16.91 9.71 -1.35
C LYS A 76 -15.70 10.16 -2.17
N PHE A 77 -14.61 10.56 -1.52
CA PHE A 77 -13.37 10.94 -2.19
C PHE A 77 -12.77 9.76 -2.96
N LEU A 78 -12.67 8.58 -2.33
CA LEU A 78 -12.16 7.37 -2.96
C LEU A 78 -12.96 7.04 -4.23
N ASN A 79 -14.30 6.98 -4.11
CA ASN A 79 -15.19 6.71 -5.23
C ASN A 79 -15.07 7.76 -6.36
N ALA A 80 -15.09 9.05 -6.01
CA ALA A 80 -15.02 10.15 -6.98
C ALA A 80 -13.69 10.20 -7.75
N ASN A 81 -12.61 9.67 -7.16
CA ASN A 81 -11.30 9.57 -7.82
C ASN A 81 -11.01 8.17 -8.38
N GLY A 82 -12.00 7.28 -8.36
CA GLY A 82 -11.93 5.98 -9.02
C GLY A 82 -11.17 4.90 -8.26
N PHE A 83 -10.78 5.14 -7.01
CA PHE A 83 -10.20 4.11 -6.14
C PHE A 83 -11.20 2.99 -5.90
N THR A 84 -10.73 1.76 -6.06
CA THR A 84 -11.50 0.52 -5.84
C THR A 84 -10.96 -0.25 -4.64
N GLU A 85 -9.80 0.14 -4.10
CA GLU A 85 -9.17 -0.47 -2.94
C GLU A 85 -8.62 0.61 -2.00
N VAL A 86 -8.68 0.37 -0.70
CA VAL A 86 -8.04 1.22 0.31
C VAL A 86 -7.42 0.34 1.39
N TYR A 87 -6.19 0.65 1.77
CA TYR A 87 -5.40 -0.08 2.76
C TYR A 87 -5.35 0.79 4.03
N ILE A 88 -6.12 0.42 5.07
CA ILE A 88 -6.34 1.28 6.24
C ILE A 88 -5.50 0.79 7.40
N GLN A 89 -4.65 1.65 7.94
CA GLN A 89 -3.86 1.28 9.11
C GLN A 89 -4.78 0.83 10.26
N ILE A 90 -4.37 -0.23 10.98
CA ILE A 90 -5.14 -0.72 12.11
C ILE A 90 -4.64 -0.10 13.41
N ASP A 91 -5.42 0.84 13.95
CA ASP A 91 -5.38 1.19 15.36
C ASP A 91 -6.21 0.19 16.16
N GLN A 92 -5.52 -0.75 16.81
CA GLN A 92 -6.14 -1.84 17.56
C GLN A 92 -6.95 -1.36 18.77
N SER A 93 -6.75 -0.11 19.22
CA SER A 93 -7.47 0.48 20.36
C SER A 93 -8.86 1.00 19.98
N LEU A 94 -9.13 1.24 18.69
CA LEU A 94 -10.40 1.75 18.22
C LEU A 94 -11.52 0.72 18.31
N ASN A 95 -12.74 1.21 18.57
CA ASN A 95 -13.92 0.37 18.53
C ASN A 95 -14.17 -0.14 17.10
N TYR A 96 -14.48 -1.44 16.97
CA TYR A 96 -14.83 -2.09 15.71
C TYR A 96 -15.96 -1.38 14.94
N SER A 97 -16.81 -0.61 15.62
CA SER A 97 -17.87 0.17 14.97
C SER A 97 -17.35 1.16 13.93
N TYR A 98 -16.16 1.75 14.12
CA TYR A 98 -15.59 2.69 13.15
C TYR A 98 -15.22 1.99 11.85
N TYR A 99 -14.50 0.88 11.95
CA TYR A 99 -14.17 0.03 10.81
C TYR A 99 -15.43 -0.52 10.14
N ARG A 100 -16.40 -1.00 10.92
CA ARG A 100 -17.67 -1.51 10.40
C ARG A 100 -18.42 -0.47 9.59
N ASN A 101 -18.56 0.75 10.13
CA ASN A 101 -19.26 1.83 9.44
C ASN A 101 -18.51 2.23 8.15
N PHE A 102 -17.19 2.33 8.22
CA PHE A 102 -16.37 2.65 7.05
C PHE A 102 -16.50 1.59 5.95
N ILE A 103 -16.29 0.31 6.28
CA ILE A 103 -16.35 -0.79 5.32
C ILE A 103 -17.76 -0.91 4.73
N LYS A 104 -18.81 -0.76 5.55
CA LYS A 104 -20.19 -0.73 5.06
C LYS A 104 -20.41 0.33 3.99
N ASN A 105 -19.86 1.53 4.18
CA ASN A 105 -19.99 2.62 3.22
C ASN A 105 -19.11 2.42 1.99
N ALA A 106 -17.89 1.90 2.15
CA ALA A 106 -16.99 1.53 1.06
C ALA A 106 -17.61 0.45 0.15
N ASN A 107 -18.23 -0.58 0.74
CA ASN A 107 -18.88 -1.68 0.01
C ASN A 107 -20.00 -1.19 -0.93
N LYS A 108 -20.72 -0.11 -0.59
CA LYS A 108 -21.76 0.48 -1.46
C LYS A 108 -21.22 0.98 -2.80
N TYR A 109 -19.93 1.28 -2.86
CA TYR A 109 -19.23 1.73 -4.07
C TYR A 109 -18.31 0.66 -4.65
N GLY A 110 -18.38 -0.58 -4.14
CA GLY A 110 -17.50 -1.67 -4.56
C GLY A 110 -16.03 -1.47 -4.15
N ILE A 111 -15.75 -0.65 -3.14
CA ILE A 111 -14.40 -0.40 -2.66
C ILE A 111 -14.01 -1.49 -1.66
N LYS A 112 -12.96 -2.26 -1.97
CA LYS A 112 -12.40 -3.27 -1.08
C LYS A 112 -11.53 -2.60 -0.02
N VAL A 113 -11.71 -3.00 1.23
CA VAL A 113 -10.94 -2.47 2.36
C VAL A 113 -9.99 -3.54 2.88
N TYR A 114 -8.70 -3.22 2.93
CA TYR A 114 -7.68 -4.07 3.53
C TYR A 114 -7.27 -3.51 4.88
N ALA A 115 -7.00 -4.41 5.83
CA ALA A 115 -6.35 -4.05 7.08
C ALA A 115 -4.85 -3.90 6.80
N LEU A 116 -4.32 -2.69 6.96
CA LEU A 116 -2.92 -2.36 6.74
C LEU A 116 -2.18 -2.26 8.07
N ASP A 117 -0.94 -2.75 8.10
CA ASP A 117 0.06 -2.35 9.07
C ASP A 117 1.46 -2.74 8.56
N GLY A 118 2.51 -2.30 9.25
CA GLY A 118 3.87 -2.48 8.77
C GLY A 118 4.94 -2.22 9.80
N ASN A 119 5.94 -3.10 9.87
CA ASN A 119 7.16 -2.88 10.63
C ASN A 119 8.29 -3.78 10.11
N PRO A 120 9.50 -3.26 9.84
CA PRO A 120 10.65 -4.08 9.41
C PRO A 120 10.94 -5.26 10.34
N GLU A 121 10.84 -5.07 11.66
CA GLU A 121 11.16 -6.10 12.66
C GLU A 121 10.25 -7.33 12.55
N TRP A 122 9.04 -7.20 12.01
CA TRP A 122 8.11 -8.33 11.87
C TRP A 122 8.62 -9.42 10.91
N VAL A 123 9.59 -9.07 10.07
CA VAL A 123 10.29 -10.03 9.22
C VAL A 123 11.04 -11.06 10.06
N LEU A 124 11.65 -10.62 11.17
CA LEU A 124 12.45 -11.49 12.04
C LEU A 124 11.55 -12.45 12.81
N LYS A 125 11.85 -13.75 12.72
CA LYS A 125 11.01 -14.80 13.31
C LYS A 125 10.75 -14.62 14.82
N ASN A 126 11.74 -14.11 15.57
CA ASN A 126 11.65 -13.85 17.00
C ASN A 126 10.85 -12.57 17.36
N GLU A 127 10.60 -11.68 16.41
CA GLU A 127 9.96 -10.37 16.66
C GLU A 127 8.51 -10.28 16.15
N ARG A 128 7.91 -11.42 15.77
CA ARG A 128 6.53 -11.49 15.23
C ARG A 128 5.40 -11.29 16.25
N ARG A 129 5.71 -10.89 17.49
CA ARG A 129 4.67 -10.76 18.53
C ARG A 129 3.62 -9.72 18.15
N GLU A 130 4.03 -8.54 17.69
CA GLU A 130 3.10 -7.46 17.34
C GLU A 130 2.39 -7.74 16.00
N LEU A 131 3.08 -8.31 15.00
CA LEU A 131 2.46 -8.87 13.79
C LEU A 131 1.31 -9.82 14.15
N ASN A 132 1.54 -10.75 15.08
CA ASN A 132 0.53 -11.72 15.48
C ASN A 132 -0.66 -11.08 16.19
N LYS A 133 -0.45 -10.01 16.96
CA LYS A 133 -1.57 -9.25 17.54
C LYS A 133 -2.40 -8.59 16.45
N PHE A 134 -1.76 -7.94 15.48
CA PHE A 134 -2.41 -7.33 14.32
C PHE A 134 -3.24 -8.36 13.53
N LEU A 135 -2.61 -9.46 13.10
CA LEU A 135 -3.27 -10.51 12.32
C LEU A 135 -4.46 -11.14 13.08
N ASN A 136 -4.28 -11.45 14.37
CA ASN A 136 -5.37 -12.00 15.20
C ASN A 136 -6.49 -10.97 15.45
N TRP A 137 -6.16 -9.68 15.54
CA TRP A 137 -7.15 -8.61 15.65
C TRP A 137 -8.05 -8.59 14.41
N VAL A 138 -7.48 -8.72 13.21
CA VAL A 138 -8.24 -8.74 11.94
C VAL A 138 -9.16 -9.96 11.87
N VAL A 139 -8.65 -11.15 12.21
CA VAL A 139 -9.47 -12.38 12.26
C VAL A 139 -10.63 -12.22 13.25
N LYS A 140 -10.36 -11.70 14.45
CA LYS A 140 -11.38 -11.46 15.48
C LYS A 140 -12.40 -10.41 15.09
N TYR A 141 -12.01 -9.39 14.32
CA TYR A 141 -12.93 -8.42 13.75
C TYR A 141 -13.83 -9.11 12.72
N ASN A 142 -13.24 -9.80 11.74
CA ASN A 142 -13.95 -10.46 10.64
C ASN A 142 -14.92 -11.55 11.14
N SER A 143 -14.63 -12.20 12.26
CA SER A 143 -15.53 -13.19 12.87
C SER A 143 -16.79 -12.57 13.51
N LYS A 144 -16.81 -11.26 13.76
CA LYS A 144 -17.92 -10.54 14.41
C LYS A 144 -18.82 -9.77 13.44
N VAL A 145 -18.54 -9.84 12.15
CA VAL A 145 -19.28 -9.12 11.10
C VAL A 145 -19.61 -10.07 9.95
N LYS A 146 -20.66 -9.75 9.18
CA LYS A 146 -21.09 -10.58 8.04
C LYS A 146 -20.53 -10.04 6.74
N GLU A 147 -20.92 -8.81 6.40
CA GLU A 147 -20.59 -8.17 5.12
C GLU A 147 -19.45 -7.16 5.25
N GLU A 148 -19.31 -6.54 6.42
CA GLU A 148 -18.32 -5.50 6.68
C GLU A 148 -16.92 -6.04 7.02
N LYS A 149 -16.52 -7.15 6.36
CA LYS A 149 -15.22 -7.79 6.56
C LYS A 149 -14.13 -7.04 5.82
N PHE A 150 -12.93 -7.05 6.36
CA PHE A 150 -11.74 -6.73 5.58
C PHE A 150 -11.59 -7.78 4.47
N TYR A 151 -11.30 -7.31 3.26
CA TYR A 151 -11.06 -8.15 2.09
C TYR A 151 -9.76 -8.95 2.21
N GLY A 152 -8.78 -8.40 2.93
CA GLY A 152 -7.49 -9.01 3.20
C GLY A 152 -6.66 -8.19 4.18
N VAL A 153 -5.43 -8.63 4.39
CA VAL A 153 -4.40 -7.87 5.10
C VAL A 153 -3.38 -7.35 4.08
N HIS A 154 -2.86 -6.16 4.33
CA HIS A 154 -1.83 -5.48 3.54
C HIS A 154 -0.64 -5.21 4.45
N LEU A 155 0.53 -5.74 4.12
CA LEU A 155 1.70 -5.69 4.98
C LEU A 155 2.80 -4.86 4.33
N ASP A 156 3.15 -3.76 4.97
CA ASP A 156 4.24 -2.87 4.56
C ASP A 156 5.47 -3.10 5.47
N SER A 157 6.14 -4.22 5.26
CA SER A 157 7.27 -4.66 6.09
C SER A 157 8.53 -4.77 5.24
N GLU A 158 9.37 -3.73 5.34
CA GLU A 158 10.54 -3.51 4.49
C GLU A 158 11.82 -4.08 5.14
N PRO A 159 12.29 -5.30 4.77
CA PRO A 159 13.42 -5.94 5.43
C PRO A 159 14.74 -5.18 5.27
N TYR A 160 14.84 -4.32 4.26
CA TYR A 160 16.06 -3.54 3.98
C TYR A 160 16.28 -2.36 4.92
N LEU A 161 15.30 -2.05 5.76
CA LEU A 161 15.45 -1.09 6.86
C LEU A 161 16.09 -1.72 8.11
N LEU A 162 16.21 -3.05 8.16
CA LEU A 162 16.88 -3.74 9.26
C LEU A 162 18.40 -3.61 9.13
N GLU A 163 19.10 -3.46 10.26
CA GLU A 163 20.56 -3.56 10.31
C GLU A 163 21.06 -4.89 9.72
N LEU A 164 20.29 -5.97 9.93
CA LEU A 164 20.56 -7.30 9.41
C LEU A 164 20.73 -7.32 7.88
N TRP A 165 20.01 -6.46 7.16
CA TRP A 165 20.12 -6.39 5.70
C TRP A 165 21.52 -6.00 5.22
N ASN A 166 22.18 -5.13 5.97
CA ASN A 166 23.51 -4.61 5.66
C ASN A 166 24.60 -5.51 6.26
N SER A 167 24.40 -6.03 7.47
CA SER A 167 25.38 -6.88 8.14
C SER A 167 25.40 -8.32 7.61
N SER A 168 24.26 -8.87 7.19
CA SER A 168 24.13 -10.20 6.61
C SER A 168 22.92 -10.32 5.68
N ARG A 169 23.05 -9.80 4.45
CA ARG A 169 21.97 -9.82 3.46
C ARG A 169 21.36 -11.20 3.23
N ASN A 170 22.19 -12.25 3.18
CA ASN A 170 21.68 -13.61 2.99
C ASN A 170 20.76 -14.04 4.15
N GLN A 171 21.11 -13.70 5.40
CA GLN A 171 20.26 -14.01 6.54
C GLN A 171 18.98 -13.19 6.50
N ALA A 172 19.05 -11.89 6.19
CA ALA A 172 17.85 -11.04 6.06
C ALA A 172 16.88 -11.57 5.00
N VAL A 173 17.42 -12.04 3.86
CA VAL A 173 16.62 -12.68 2.80
C VAL A 173 15.96 -13.96 3.29
N LEU A 174 16.66 -14.82 4.06
CA LEU A 174 16.08 -16.04 4.62
C LEU A 174 14.97 -15.74 5.64
N GLU A 175 15.16 -14.75 6.52
CA GLU A 175 14.13 -14.29 7.46
C GLU A 175 12.89 -13.76 6.71
N TYR A 176 13.11 -12.99 5.63
CA TYR A 176 12.03 -12.49 4.79
C TYR A 176 11.29 -13.61 4.07
N MET A 177 11.99 -14.64 3.58
CA MET A 177 11.35 -15.81 2.99
C MET A 177 10.49 -16.58 4.02
N ASP A 178 11.01 -16.81 5.23
CA ASP A 178 10.24 -17.43 6.32
C ASP A 178 9.02 -16.57 6.70
N TYR A 179 9.15 -15.24 6.72
CA TYR A 179 8.05 -14.30 6.95
C TYR A 179 6.95 -14.42 5.89
N ILE A 180 7.31 -14.45 4.61
CA ILE A 180 6.36 -14.59 3.52
C ILE A 180 5.63 -15.94 3.58
N SER A 181 6.34 -17.04 3.86
CA SER A 181 5.73 -18.36 4.08
C SER A 181 4.78 -18.33 5.28
N TYR A 182 5.19 -17.71 6.38
CA TYR A 182 4.39 -17.58 7.59
C TYR A 182 3.08 -16.83 7.34
N LEU A 183 3.13 -15.71 6.60
CA LEU A 183 1.93 -14.96 6.22
C LEU A 183 1.01 -15.81 5.34
N LYS A 184 1.55 -16.58 4.40
CA LYS A 184 0.74 -17.44 3.53
C LYS A 184 0.00 -18.51 4.33
N ASP A 185 0.69 -19.20 5.23
CA ASP A 185 0.07 -20.21 6.09
C ASP A 185 -1.03 -19.59 6.97
N PHE A 186 -0.78 -18.40 7.53
CA PHE A 186 -1.78 -17.67 8.28
C PHE A 186 -3.01 -17.30 7.42
N GLY A 187 -2.78 -16.80 6.21
CA GLY A 187 -3.83 -16.43 5.26
C GLY A 187 -4.72 -17.61 4.86
N VAL A 188 -4.10 -18.75 4.49
CA VAL A 188 -4.81 -19.99 4.15
C VAL A 188 -5.65 -20.48 5.32
N LYS A 189 -5.07 -20.53 6.52
CA LYS A 189 -5.75 -20.99 7.73
C LYS A 189 -7.00 -20.16 8.08
N ASN A 190 -6.97 -18.86 7.77
CA ASN A 190 -8.03 -17.92 8.16
C ASN A 190 -8.89 -17.44 6.99
N ASN A 191 -8.70 -17.98 5.78
CA ASN A 191 -9.35 -17.53 4.55
C ASN A 191 -9.23 -16.01 4.35
N LEU A 192 -8.00 -15.50 4.48
CA LEU A 192 -7.65 -14.10 4.31
C LEU A 192 -6.65 -13.93 3.16
N ASN A 193 -6.93 -12.97 2.28
CA ASN A 193 -5.97 -12.58 1.24
C ASN A 193 -4.77 -11.86 1.88
N ILE A 194 -3.57 -12.23 1.46
CA ILE A 194 -2.32 -11.59 1.87
C ILE A 194 -1.81 -10.70 0.73
N ALA A 195 -1.71 -9.40 1.00
CA ALA A 195 -1.00 -8.42 0.19
C ALA A 195 0.28 -7.97 0.89
N VAL A 196 1.38 -7.85 0.16
CA VAL A 196 2.65 -7.33 0.68
C VAL A 196 3.22 -6.26 -0.24
N ASP A 197 3.81 -5.23 0.36
CA ASP A 197 4.60 -4.23 -0.36
C ASP A 197 6.03 -4.77 -0.58
N ILE A 198 6.53 -4.66 -1.82
CA ILE A 198 7.90 -5.01 -2.20
C ILE A 198 8.51 -3.90 -3.05
N PRO A 199 9.81 -3.60 -2.92
CA PRO A 199 10.48 -2.71 -3.84
C PRO A 199 10.74 -3.40 -5.18
N PHE A 200 10.75 -2.62 -6.27
CA PHE A 200 10.98 -3.12 -7.63
C PHE A 200 12.33 -3.83 -7.84
N TRP A 201 13.32 -3.61 -6.97
CA TRP A 201 14.67 -4.16 -7.13
C TRP A 201 14.85 -5.53 -6.44
N PHE A 202 13.80 -6.09 -5.82
CA PHE A 202 13.85 -7.46 -5.30
C PHE A 202 14.06 -8.52 -6.40
N ASP A 203 13.81 -8.19 -7.66
CA ASP A 203 14.12 -9.04 -8.82
C ASP A 203 15.63 -9.21 -9.06
N GLU A 204 16.47 -8.32 -8.53
CA GLU A 204 17.94 -8.38 -8.64
C GLU A 204 18.57 -9.31 -7.58
N ILE A 205 17.82 -9.68 -6.53
CA ILE A 205 18.31 -10.53 -5.43
C ILE A 205 18.08 -11.99 -5.77
N ILE A 206 19.14 -12.70 -6.11
CA ILE A 206 19.05 -14.12 -6.49
C ILE A 206 19.14 -15.04 -5.28
N ILE A 207 18.10 -15.85 -5.07
CA ILE A 207 18.05 -16.92 -4.09
C ILE A 207 18.71 -18.17 -4.69
N LYS A 208 19.99 -18.38 -4.37
CA LYS A 208 20.80 -19.46 -4.97
C LYS A 208 20.22 -20.87 -4.81
N SER A 209 19.56 -21.16 -3.68
CA SER A 209 18.99 -22.48 -3.41
C SER A 209 17.82 -22.83 -4.33
N ASN A 210 17.11 -21.81 -4.84
CA ASN A 210 15.86 -21.99 -5.59
C ASN A 210 15.97 -21.56 -7.06
N ASN A 211 17.13 -21.00 -7.45
CA ASN A 211 17.40 -20.47 -8.78
C ASN A 211 16.32 -19.48 -9.28
N MET A 212 15.86 -18.59 -8.40
CA MET A 212 14.88 -17.54 -8.68
C MET A 212 15.24 -16.25 -7.94
N SER A 213 14.65 -15.13 -8.34
CA SER A 213 14.80 -13.86 -7.62
C SER A 213 13.94 -13.83 -6.35
N LEU A 214 14.25 -12.92 -5.43
CA LEU A 214 13.43 -12.69 -4.24
C LEU A 214 12.02 -12.23 -4.62
N ALA A 215 11.90 -11.32 -5.58
CA ALA A 215 10.60 -10.89 -6.10
C ALA A 215 9.80 -12.10 -6.63
N GLU A 216 10.41 -12.97 -7.43
CA GLU A 216 9.72 -14.16 -7.95
C GLU A 216 9.25 -15.09 -6.84
N TYR A 217 10.09 -15.31 -5.82
CA TYR A 217 9.71 -16.10 -4.64
C TYR A 217 8.48 -15.51 -3.95
N VAL A 218 8.47 -14.21 -3.64
CA VAL A 218 7.33 -13.55 -2.99
C VAL A 218 6.06 -13.74 -3.82
N VAL A 219 6.12 -13.41 -5.11
CA VAL A 219 4.98 -13.52 -6.03
C VAL A 219 4.43 -14.94 -6.06
N SER A 220 5.29 -15.95 -6.09
CA SER A 220 4.83 -17.35 -6.13
C SER A 220 3.99 -17.76 -4.91
N ILE A 221 4.17 -17.08 -3.77
CA ILE A 221 3.58 -17.45 -2.48
C ILE A 221 2.32 -16.63 -2.15
N VAL A 222 2.41 -15.30 -2.13
CA VAL A 222 1.33 -14.42 -1.65
C VAL A 222 0.16 -14.33 -2.64
N ASP A 223 -0.95 -13.72 -2.24
CA ASP A 223 -2.12 -13.58 -3.12
C ASP A 223 -2.01 -12.31 -3.99
N ILE A 224 -1.42 -11.25 -3.42
CA ILE A 224 -1.27 -9.95 -4.05
C ILE A 224 0.13 -9.41 -3.73
N ILE A 225 0.84 -8.92 -4.75
CA ILE A 225 2.02 -8.07 -4.54
C ILE A 225 1.69 -6.64 -4.91
N ASN A 226 2.29 -5.72 -4.17
CA ASN A 226 2.25 -4.31 -4.48
C ASN A 226 3.69 -3.81 -4.64
N VAL A 227 4.03 -3.46 -5.87
CA VAL A 227 5.42 -3.13 -6.24
C VAL A 227 5.60 -1.64 -6.13
N MET A 228 6.46 -1.21 -5.22
CA MET A 228 6.82 0.21 -5.02
C MET A 228 7.69 0.70 -6.17
N THR A 229 7.06 0.99 -7.30
CA THR A 229 7.69 1.49 -8.53
C THR A 229 7.81 3.01 -8.51
N TYR A 230 8.34 3.56 -7.42
CA TYR A 230 8.35 5.00 -7.15
C TYR A 230 9.23 5.76 -8.14
N ARG A 231 8.64 6.05 -9.31
CA ARG A 231 9.16 6.82 -10.42
C ARG A 231 8.03 7.68 -10.98
N ASP A 232 8.38 8.88 -11.42
CA ASP A 232 7.44 9.89 -11.91
C ASP A 232 7.17 9.82 -13.43
N LYS A 233 7.72 8.81 -14.13
CA LYS A 233 7.61 8.66 -15.60
C LYS A 233 7.22 7.25 -16.01
N ALA A 234 6.23 7.15 -16.88
CA ALA A 234 5.65 5.90 -17.37
C ALA A 234 6.70 4.95 -17.97
N GLY A 235 7.61 5.48 -18.81
CA GLY A 235 8.68 4.67 -19.41
C GLY A 235 9.57 4.02 -18.35
N THR A 236 9.93 4.77 -17.31
CA THR A 236 10.75 4.24 -16.21
C THR A 236 9.98 3.24 -15.35
N ILE A 237 8.69 3.51 -15.06
CA ILE A 237 7.81 2.57 -14.34
C ILE A 237 7.73 1.23 -15.10
N ILE A 238 7.45 1.27 -16.40
CA ILE A 238 7.39 0.09 -17.28
C ILE A 238 8.73 -0.68 -17.25
N ASP A 239 9.85 0.03 -17.33
CA ASP A 239 11.16 -0.59 -17.35
C ASP A 239 11.52 -1.33 -16.06
N ILE A 240 11.12 -0.79 -14.91
CA ILE A 240 11.47 -1.36 -13.60
C ILE A 240 10.52 -2.47 -13.16
N VAL A 241 9.23 -2.42 -13.51
CA VAL A 241 8.22 -3.41 -13.07
C VAL A 241 8.09 -4.63 -13.97
N LYS A 242 8.80 -4.64 -15.10
CA LYS A 242 8.62 -5.66 -16.15
C LYS A 242 8.80 -7.09 -15.63
N ASN A 243 9.73 -7.33 -14.70
CA ASN A 243 10.03 -8.67 -14.22
C ASN A 243 8.90 -9.15 -13.29
N GLU A 244 8.44 -8.29 -12.38
CA GLU A 244 7.30 -8.55 -11.49
C GLU A 244 6.01 -8.79 -12.26
N MET A 245 5.76 -8.06 -13.35
CA MET A 245 4.61 -8.31 -14.22
C MET A 245 4.66 -9.71 -14.85
N GLU A 246 5.83 -10.15 -15.32
CA GLU A 246 6.00 -11.50 -15.87
C GLU A 246 5.87 -12.58 -14.78
N TYR A 247 6.38 -12.34 -13.57
CA TYR A 247 6.18 -13.25 -12.43
C TYR A 247 4.69 -13.35 -12.06
N ALA A 248 4.00 -12.21 -11.96
CA ALA A 248 2.58 -12.17 -11.63
C ALA A 248 1.75 -12.95 -12.66
N LYS A 249 2.05 -12.76 -13.95
CA LYS A 249 1.46 -13.54 -15.05
C LYS A 249 1.76 -15.03 -14.93
N LYS A 250 3.02 -15.41 -14.70
CA LYS A 250 3.47 -16.81 -14.55
C LYS A 250 2.72 -17.54 -13.44
N TYR A 251 2.53 -16.90 -12.28
CA TYR A 251 1.88 -17.51 -11.11
C TYR A 251 0.39 -17.20 -11.00
N ASN A 252 -0.17 -16.47 -11.97
CA ASN A 252 -1.54 -15.96 -11.97
C ASN A 252 -1.90 -15.20 -10.67
N LYS A 253 -1.05 -14.25 -10.28
CA LYS A 253 -1.18 -13.47 -9.05
C LYS A 253 -1.54 -12.03 -9.35
N LYS A 254 -2.25 -11.40 -8.42
CA LYS A 254 -2.58 -9.99 -8.58
C LYS A 254 -1.34 -9.13 -8.32
N ILE A 255 -1.10 -8.16 -9.19
CA ILE A 255 -0.02 -7.18 -9.03
C ILE A 255 -0.58 -5.75 -9.03
N MET A 256 -0.14 -4.95 -8.07
CA MET A 256 -0.42 -3.51 -8.01
C MET A 256 0.88 -2.76 -8.32
N ILE A 257 0.85 -1.87 -9.32
CA ILE A 257 1.98 -1.01 -9.71
C ILE A 257 1.85 0.30 -8.93
N SER A 258 2.77 0.58 -8.02
CA SER A 258 2.64 1.69 -7.09
C SER A 258 3.53 2.89 -7.38
N VAL A 259 2.94 4.08 -7.23
CA VAL A 259 3.63 5.37 -7.37
C VAL A 259 3.58 6.16 -6.07
N GLU A 260 4.56 7.05 -5.87
CA GLU A 260 4.69 7.91 -4.71
C GLU A 260 4.18 9.32 -5.02
N THR A 261 3.55 9.96 -4.05
CA THR A 261 3.06 11.34 -4.14
C THR A 261 3.52 12.20 -2.97
N GLY A 262 4.00 11.59 -1.89
CA GLY A 262 4.57 12.27 -0.75
C GLY A 262 5.86 13.00 -1.11
N ASN A 263 6.14 14.09 -0.39
CA ASN A 263 7.38 14.83 -0.53
C ASN A 263 8.55 13.98 0.00
N THR A 264 9.62 13.82 -0.78
CA THR A 264 10.79 13.02 -0.44
C THR A 264 12.09 13.75 -0.74
N SER A 265 13.15 13.45 0.02
CA SER A 265 14.51 13.93 -0.24
C SER A 265 15.31 13.03 -1.18
N GLU A 266 14.73 11.94 -1.69
CA GLU A 266 15.40 10.96 -2.57
C GLU A 266 15.53 11.44 -4.03
N GLY A 267 14.88 12.56 -4.36
CA GLY A 267 14.93 13.21 -5.66
C GLY A 267 13.57 13.29 -6.33
N ASP A 268 13.38 14.34 -7.12
CA ASP A 268 12.12 14.67 -7.77
C ASP A 268 11.58 13.52 -8.63
N TYR A 269 12.46 12.73 -9.27
CA TYR A 269 12.08 11.61 -10.13
C TYR A 269 11.43 10.41 -9.39
N VAL A 270 11.37 10.42 -8.06
CA VAL A 270 10.80 9.33 -7.24
C VAL A 270 9.30 9.54 -6.97
N THR A 271 8.83 10.79 -6.97
CA THR A 271 7.50 11.18 -6.51
C THR A 271 6.82 12.11 -7.50
N PHE A 272 5.49 12.09 -7.51
CA PHE A 272 4.65 13.03 -8.26
C PHE A 272 4.30 14.31 -7.46
N TYR A 273 4.93 14.52 -6.31
CA TYR A 273 4.60 15.61 -5.39
C TYR A 273 4.61 17.00 -6.05
N GLN A 274 5.60 17.27 -6.89
CA GLN A 274 5.84 18.55 -7.55
C GLN A 274 5.03 18.74 -8.85
N GLU A 275 4.71 17.66 -9.56
CA GLU A 275 3.96 17.68 -10.83
C GLU A 275 2.44 17.76 -10.62
N GLY A 276 1.95 17.23 -9.51
CA GLY A 276 0.53 17.25 -9.17
C GLY A 276 -0.28 16.09 -9.75
N ILE A 277 -1.54 16.02 -9.33
CA ILE A 277 -2.39 14.83 -9.51
C ILE A 277 -2.73 14.53 -10.97
N ASN A 278 -2.88 15.56 -11.82
CA ASN A 278 -3.23 15.37 -13.23
C ASN A 278 -2.08 14.76 -14.03
N PHE A 279 -0.85 15.18 -13.76
CA PHE A 279 0.33 14.62 -14.42
C PHE A 279 0.53 13.15 -14.00
N MET A 280 0.39 12.84 -12.71
CA MET A 280 0.42 11.47 -12.20
C MET A 280 -0.56 10.55 -12.93
N TRP A 281 -1.84 10.96 -13.02
CA TRP A 281 -2.84 10.14 -13.71
C TRP A 281 -2.52 9.92 -15.19
N ASN A 282 -1.97 10.93 -15.87
CA ASN A 282 -1.54 10.80 -17.25
C ASN A 282 -0.39 9.80 -17.42
N GLU A 283 0.58 9.77 -16.50
CA GLU A 283 1.65 8.77 -16.52
C GLU A 283 1.11 7.36 -16.20
N ILE A 284 0.21 7.23 -15.22
CA ILE A 284 -0.45 5.95 -14.92
C ILE A 284 -1.25 5.43 -16.11
N ASP A 285 -2.01 6.29 -16.81
CA ASP A 285 -2.79 5.89 -17.99
C ASP A 285 -1.87 5.36 -19.12
N LYS A 286 -0.67 5.93 -19.31
CA LYS A 286 0.33 5.41 -20.25
C LYS A 286 0.85 4.02 -19.85
N VAL A 287 1.11 3.78 -18.56
CA VAL A 287 1.51 2.45 -18.06
C VAL A 287 0.37 1.45 -18.25
N ASN A 288 -0.87 1.86 -18.00
CA ASN A 288 -2.05 1.03 -18.22
C ASN A 288 -2.20 0.66 -19.70
N ASP A 289 -2.03 1.62 -20.61
CA ASP A 289 -2.09 1.39 -22.05
C ASP A 289 -1.03 0.39 -22.53
N TYR A 290 0.13 0.37 -21.88
CA TYR A 290 1.20 -0.59 -22.18
C TYR A 290 0.85 -2.02 -21.73
N TYR A 291 0.25 -2.20 -20.54
CA TYR A 291 0.02 -3.53 -19.96
C TYR A 291 -1.37 -4.14 -20.19
N LYS A 292 -2.38 -3.36 -20.60
CA LYS A 292 -3.79 -3.81 -20.69
C LYS A 292 -4.06 -5.04 -21.55
N THR A 293 -3.16 -5.34 -22.49
CA THR A 293 -3.25 -6.53 -23.34
C THR A 293 -2.35 -7.70 -22.89
N ASN A 294 -1.48 -7.47 -21.90
CA ASN A 294 -0.40 -8.39 -21.56
C ASN A 294 -0.79 -9.37 -20.45
N TYR A 295 -1.51 -8.86 -19.45
CA TYR A 295 -2.04 -9.58 -18.29
C TYR A 295 -3.27 -8.85 -17.76
N ASN A 296 -4.24 -9.54 -17.17
CA ASN A 296 -5.54 -8.94 -16.79
C ASN A 296 -5.75 -8.80 -15.27
N ASN A 297 -4.87 -9.38 -14.45
CA ASN A 297 -4.95 -9.31 -12.99
C ASN A 297 -3.89 -8.33 -12.45
N TYR A 298 -3.93 -7.10 -12.96
CA TYR A 298 -3.08 -6.02 -12.49
C TYR A 298 -3.91 -4.77 -12.17
N GLY A 299 -3.35 -3.88 -11.37
CA GLY A 299 -3.89 -2.57 -11.05
C GLY A 299 -2.80 -1.59 -10.67
N PHE A 300 -3.20 -0.43 -10.16
CA PHE A 300 -2.30 0.62 -9.71
C PHE A 300 -2.58 0.99 -8.27
N ALA A 301 -1.56 1.42 -7.52
CA ALA A 301 -1.80 2.05 -6.24
C ALA A 301 -1.00 3.35 -6.10
N VAL A 302 -1.54 4.28 -5.31
CA VAL A 302 -0.98 5.62 -5.14
C VAL A 302 -0.70 5.82 -3.65
N HIS A 303 0.57 5.90 -3.30
CA HIS A 303 1.02 6.25 -1.96
C HIS A 303 1.01 7.78 -1.86
N TYR A 304 0.17 8.42 -1.05
CA TYR A 304 -0.87 7.87 -0.17
C TYR A 304 -2.03 8.86 0.01
N LEU A 305 -3.17 8.39 0.53
CA LEU A 305 -4.45 9.08 0.48
C LEU A 305 -4.42 10.48 1.10
N GLU A 306 -3.82 10.63 2.27
CA GLU A 306 -3.65 11.91 2.96
C GLU A 306 -3.08 12.97 2.02
N ASN A 307 -2.03 12.61 1.28
CA ASN A 307 -1.36 13.52 0.37
C ASN A 307 -2.18 13.77 -0.90
N ILE A 308 -2.75 12.72 -1.51
CA ILE A 308 -3.59 12.84 -2.71
C ILE A 308 -4.78 13.79 -2.48
N MET A 309 -5.34 13.80 -1.27
CA MET A 309 -6.44 14.70 -0.89
C MET A 309 -6.04 16.19 -0.84
N GLU A 310 -4.74 16.47 -0.74
CA GLU A 310 -4.18 17.83 -0.61
C GLU A 310 -3.37 18.28 -1.83
N MET A 311 -3.00 17.35 -2.72
CA MET A 311 -2.22 17.63 -3.92
C MET A 311 -2.84 18.71 -4.81
N LYS A 312 -1.95 19.50 -5.42
CA LYS A 312 -2.33 20.47 -6.45
C LYS A 312 -2.87 19.74 -7.68
N LYS A 313 -3.83 20.40 -8.33
CA LYS A 313 -4.40 19.98 -9.61
C LYS A 313 -3.54 20.45 -10.77
#